data_AF-A0A434TBD0-F1
#
_entry.id   AF-A0A434TBD0-F1
#
_cell.length_a   1.000
_cell.length_b   1.000
_cell.length_c   1.000
_cell.angle_alpha   90.00
_cell.angle_beta   90.00
_cell.angle_gamma   90.00
#
_symmetry.space_group_name_H-M   'P 1'
#
loop_
_entity.id
_entity.type
_entity.pdbx_description
1 polymer ?
#
loop_
_entity_poly.entity_id
_entity_poly.type
_entity_poly.pdbx_seq_one_letter_code
_entity_poly.pdbx_strand_id
1 'polypeptide(L)'
;VLAQGLRWPRPLPLLMVQAFAPPFRAEAGGARRTRPGDKNFERAVCVALVQAVADACRLAAELSRRAEKLLAVAPKLRAKGAGDVIFLLLNEDAVVGSLTTKNLSRFAARRLFERLQQLEAVRELSGRASFRLFGL
;
A
#
# COMPACT_ATOMS: atom_id res chain seq x y z
N VAL A 1 6.19 -6.75 -11.02
CA VAL A 1 5.17 -6.52 -9.97
C VAL A 1 4.26 -7.74 -9.87
N LEU A 2 4.26 -8.44 -8.74
CA LEU A 2 3.61 -9.72 -8.37
C LEU A 2 3.34 -10.78 -9.47
N ALA A 3 2.51 -10.52 -10.47
CA ALA A 3 2.23 -11.45 -11.57
C ALA A 3 3.52 -11.92 -12.30
N GLN A 4 4.49 -11.03 -12.50
CA GLN A 4 5.79 -11.39 -13.08
C GLN A 4 6.65 -12.23 -12.13
N GLY A 5 6.55 -11.97 -10.81
CA GLY A 5 7.22 -12.79 -9.79
C GLY A 5 6.60 -14.18 -9.62
N LEU A 6 5.28 -14.29 -9.84
CA LEU A 6 4.50 -15.53 -9.80
C LEU A 6 4.40 -16.25 -11.16
N ARG A 7 5.03 -15.71 -12.22
CA ARG A 7 4.98 -16.23 -13.60
C ARG A 7 3.56 -16.40 -14.15
N TRP A 8 2.63 -15.54 -13.77
CA TRP A 8 1.28 -15.57 -14.31
C TRP A 8 1.26 -14.99 -15.72
N PRO A 9 0.54 -15.62 -16.67
CA PRO A 9 0.49 -15.18 -18.07
C PRO A 9 -0.21 -13.84 -18.25
N ARG A 10 -1.01 -13.42 -17.25
CA ARG A 10 -1.71 -12.14 -17.21
C ARG A 10 -1.69 -11.60 -15.79
N PRO A 11 -1.72 -10.27 -15.58
CA PRO A 11 -1.98 -9.71 -14.27
C PRO A 11 -3.37 -10.18 -13.81
N LEU A 12 -3.40 -11.14 -12.89
CA LEU A 12 -4.63 -11.58 -12.26
C LEU A 12 -4.96 -10.59 -11.13
N PRO A 13 -6.13 -9.95 -11.15
CA PRO A 13 -6.56 -9.13 -10.03
C PRO A 13 -6.62 -10.03 -8.79
N LEU A 14 -5.86 -9.70 -7.76
CA LEU A 14 -5.90 -10.41 -6.49
C LEU A 14 -7.18 -10.00 -5.75
N LEU A 15 -8.33 -10.48 -6.23
CA LEU A 15 -9.65 -10.24 -5.63
C LEU A 15 -9.83 -10.99 -4.30
N MET A 16 -8.77 -11.57 -3.74
CA MET A 16 -8.83 -12.29 -2.46
C MET A 16 -9.32 -11.38 -1.33
N VAL A 17 -8.97 -10.09 -1.36
CA VAL A 17 -9.50 -9.09 -0.41
C VAL A 17 -11.03 -8.98 -0.52
N GLN A 18 -11.56 -9.14 -1.73
CA GLN A 18 -12.98 -9.00 -2.04
C GLN A 18 -13.77 -10.31 -1.88
N ALA A 19 -13.10 -11.45 -1.69
CA ALA A 19 -13.76 -12.73 -1.41
C ALA A 19 -14.57 -12.73 -0.09
N PHE A 20 -14.32 -11.73 0.76
CA PHE A 20 -15.00 -11.49 2.03
C PHE A 20 -16.01 -10.33 1.95
N ALA A 21 -16.09 -9.65 0.81
CA ALA A 21 -16.93 -8.49 0.60
C ALA A 21 -18.43 -8.86 0.60
N PRO A 22 -19.31 -7.88 0.87
CA PRO A 22 -20.76 -8.11 0.89
C PRO A 22 -21.34 -8.83 -0.33
N PRO A 23 -20.85 -8.65 -1.58
CA PRO A 23 -21.39 -9.36 -2.75
C PRO A 23 -21.30 -10.89 -2.68
N PHE A 24 -20.38 -11.45 -1.89
CA PHE A 24 -20.25 -12.88 -1.68
C PHE A 24 -21.05 -13.41 -0.48
N ARG A 25 -21.81 -12.56 0.21
CA ARG A 25 -22.74 -12.98 1.27
C ARG A 25 -24.07 -13.38 0.63
N ALA A 26 -24.62 -14.53 1.00
CA ALA A 26 -25.91 -14.97 0.46
C ALA A 26 -27.03 -13.98 0.84
N GLU A 27 -27.98 -13.78 -0.08
CA GLU A 27 -29.05 -12.76 -0.01
C GLU A 27 -30.06 -12.96 1.14
N ALA A 28 -29.98 -14.05 1.91
CA ALA A 28 -30.94 -14.36 2.97
C ALA A 28 -30.26 -14.95 4.21
N GLY A 29 -29.72 -14.10 5.09
CA GLY A 29 -29.47 -14.39 6.52
C GLY A 29 -28.59 -15.58 6.91
N GLY A 30 -28.10 -16.37 5.95
CA GLY A 30 -27.31 -17.57 6.19
C GLY A 30 -25.83 -17.26 6.22
N ALA A 31 -25.11 -17.88 7.15
CA ALA A 31 -23.65 -17.83 7.27
C ALA A 31 -22.90 -18.39 6.03
N ARG A 32 -23.59 -18.70 4.92
CA ARG A 32 -23.04 -19.30 3.72
C ARG A 32 -22.67 -18.23 2.71
N ARG A 33 -21.42 -18.30 2.23
CA ARG A 33 -20.92 -17.46 1.14
C ARG A 33 -21.20 -18.08 -0.22
N THR A 34 -21.41 -17.24 -1.22
CA THR A 34 -21.50 -17.62 -2.62
C THR A 34 -20.17 -18.22 -3.07
N ARG A 35 -20.20 -19.46 -3.56
CA ARG A 35 -19.04 -20.23 -4.02
C ARG A 35 -19.06 -20.41 -5.53
N PRO A 36 -17.91 -20.71 -6.16
CA PRO A 36 -17.89 -21.14 -7.55
C PRO A 36 -18.91 -22.26 -7.80
N GLY A 37 -19.76 -22.09 -8.83
CA GLY A 37 -20.85 -23.02 -9.16
C GLY A 37 -22.23 -22.65 -8.59
N ASP A 38 -22.31 -21.70 -7.65
CA ASP A 38 -23.60 -21.18 -7.18
C ASP A 38 -24.23 -20.24 -8.24
N LYS A 39 -25.57 -20.23 -8.34
CA LYS A 39 -26.34 -19.46 -9.35
C LYS A 39 -25.95 -17.98 -9.46
N ASN A 40 -25.59 -17.35 -8.34
CA ASN A 40 -25.28 -15.92 -8.27
C ASN A 40 -23.77 -15.61 -8.23
N PHE A 41 -22.90 -16.61 -8.42
CA PHE A 41 -21.46 -16.44 -8.28
C PHE A 41 -20.87 -15.43 -9.27
N GLU A 42 -21.23 -15.55 -10.56
CA GLU A 42 -20.72 -14.64 -11.59
C GLU A 42 -21.15 -13.18 -11.33
N ARG A 43 -22.41 -12.98 -10.93
CA ARG A 43 -22.92 -11.67 -10.53
C ARG A 43 -22.17 -11.11 -9.32
N ALA A 44 -21.92 -11.94 -8.30
CA ALA A 44 -21.14 -11.55 -7.12
C ALA A 44 -19.73 -11.10 -7.49
N VAL A 45 -19.06 -11.82 -8.40
CA VAL A 45 -17.74 -11.45 -8.94
C VAL A 45 -17.78 -10.10 -9.65
N CYS A 46 -18.76 -9.87 -10.53
CA CYS A 46 -18.89 -8.59 -11.24
C CYS A 46 -19.08 -7.41 -10.28
N VAL A 47 -19.98 -7.55 -9.30
CA VAL A 47 -20.23 -6.49 -8.30
C VAL A 47 -18.98 -6.24 -7.44
N ALA A 48 -18.33 -7.30 -6.97
CA ALA A 48 -17.11 -7.20 -6.18
C ALA A 48 -15.97 -6.54 -6.97
N LEU A 49 -15.84 -6.83 -8.27
CA LEU A 49 -14.85 -6.22 -9.13
C LEU A 49 -15.09 -4.70 -9.26
N VAL A 50 -16.32 -4.27 -9.52
CA VAL A 50 -16.64 -2.84 -9.64
C VAL A 50 -16.34 -2.10 -8.33
N GLN A 51 -16.69 -2.68 -7.19
CA GLN A 51 -16.36 -2.12 -5.88
C GLN A 51 -14.85 -2.02 -5.66
N ALA A 52 -14.10 -3.08 -5.99
CA ALA A 52 -12.65 -3.11 -5.89
C ALA A 52 -11.97 -2.03 -6.75
N VAL A 53 -12.46 -1.83 -7.97
CA VAL A 53 -11.97 -0.77 -8.87
C VAL A 53 -12.21 0.60 -8.26
N ALA A 54 -13.41 0.85 -7.72
CA ALA A 54 -13.73 2.11 -7.07
C ALA A 54 -12.88 2.36 -5.81
N ASP A 55 -12.61 1.34 -5.00
CA ASP A 55 -11.70 1.40 -3.85
C ASP A 55 -10.27 1.68 -4.30
N ALA A 56 -9.78 0.98 -5.32
CA ALA A 56 -8.43 1.16 -5.87
C ALA A 56 -8.23 2.58 -6.43
N CYS A 57 -9.21 3.13 -7.14
CA CYS A 57 -9.15 4.52 -7.62
C CYS A 57 -9.07 5.52 -6.46
N ARG A 58 -9.84 5.31 -5.38
CA ARG A 58 -9.78 6.15 -4.18
C ARG A 58 -8.41 6.08 -3.50
N LEU A 59 -7.86 4.88 -3.35
CA LEU A 59 -6.52 4.67 -2.81
C LEU A 59 -5.44 5.31 -3.68
N ALA A 60 -5.53 5.17 -5.01
CA ALA A 60 -4.61 5.80 -5.94
C ALA A 60 -4.63 7.33 -5.84
N ALA A 61 -5.82 7.92 -5.72
CA ALA A 61 -5.96 9.37 -5.52
C ALA A 61 -5.36 9.83 -4.17
N GLU A 62 -5.52 9.05 -3.10
CA GLU A 62 -4.90 9.34 -1.82
C GLU A 62 -3.36 9.23 -1.87
N LEU A 63 -2.84 8.16 -2.47
CA LEU A 63 -1.41 7.95 -2.66
C LEU A 63 -0.79 9.04 -3.53
N SER A 64 -1.47 9.49 -4.60
CA SER A 64 -1.00 10.60 -5.44
C SER A 64 -0.80 11.88 -4.62
N ARG A 65 -1.79 12.25 -3.80
CA ARG A 65 -1.67 13.44 -2.93
C ARG A 65 -0.53 13.31 -1.91
N ARG A 66 -0.34 12.12 -1.34
CA ARG A 66 0.75 11.85 -0.38
C ARG A 66 2.11 11.88 -1.06
N ALA A 67 2.22 11.34 -2.28
CA ALA A 67 3.43 11.40 -3.09
C ALA A 67 3.79 12.85 -3.47
N GLU A 68 2.81 13.66 -3.87
CA GLU A 68 3.01 15.10 -4.10
C GLU A 68 3.52 15.82 -2.85
N LYS A 69 2.93 15.53 -1.67
CA LYS A 69 3.41 16.08 -0.39
C LYS A 69 4.85 15.65 -0.09
N LEU A 70 5.21 14.39 -0.33
CA LEU A 70 6.57 13.88 -0.16
C LEU A 70 7.56 14.62 -1.09
N LEU A 71 7.21 14.77 -2.37
CA LEU A 71 8.04 15.49 -3.33
C LEU A 71 8.19 16.97 -2.97
N ALA A 72 7.12 17.62 -2.49
CA ALA A 72 7.17 19.01 -2.05
C ALA A 72 8.07 19.24 -0.83
N VAL A 73 8.27 18.24 0.04
CA VAL A 73 9.20 18.33 1.17
C VAL A 73 10.62 17.92 0.83
N ALA A 74 10.86 17.27 -0.30
CA ALA A 74 12.19 16.79 -0.70
C ALA A 74 13.29 17.86 -0.63
N PRO A 75 13.09 19.11 -1.10
CA PRO A 75 14.10 20.17 -1.01
C PRO A 75 14.45 20.59 0.44
N LYS A 76 13.61 20.25 1.41
CA LYS A 76 13.82 20.56 2.84
C LYS A 76 14.74 19.53 3.51
N LEU A 77 15.07 18.43 2.84
CA LEU A 77 15.88 17.35 3.38
C LEU A 77 17.35 17.59 3.03
N ARG A 78 18.19 17.70 4.06
CA ARG A 78 19.64 17.96 3.90
C ARG A 78 20.50 16.70 3.92
N ALA A 79 19.90 15.52 4.12
CA ALA A 79 20.64 14.28 4.21
C ALA A 79 21.10 13.81 2.82
N LYS A 80 22.38 13.46 2.66
CA LYS A 80 22.97 13.04 1.38
C LYS A 80 22.26 11.83 0.74
N GLY A 81 21.69 10.93 1.55
CA GLY A 81 20.92 9.77 1.09
C GLY A 81 19.39 9.97 1.04
N ALA A 82 18.87 11.21 1.17
CA ALA A 82 17.44 11.44 1.19
C ALA A 82 16.75 11.05 -0.13
N GLY A 83 17.43 11.23 -1.27
CA GLY A 83 16.92 10.83 -2.59
C GLY A 83 16.62 9.34 -2.67
N ASP A 84 17.51 8.49 -2.15
CA ASP A 84 17.32 7.03 -2.10
C ASP A 84 16.06 6.66 -1.31
N VAL A 85 15.81 7.35 -0.20
CA VAL A 85 14.65 7.11 0.67
C VAL A 85 13.35 7.58 0.01
N ILE A 86 13.37 8.74 -0.65
CA ILE A 86 12.21 9.22 -1.43
C ILE A 86 11.88 8.23 -2.55
N PHE A 87 12.90 7.76 -3.29
CA PHE A 87 12.71 6.77 -4.32
C PHE A 87 12.07 5.49 -3.78
N LEU A 88 12.57 4.96 -2.65
CA LEU A 88 11.97 3.77 -2.02
C LEU A 88 10.54 4.02 -1.56
N LEU A 89 10.23 5.16 -0.93
CA LEU A 89 8.87 5.49 -0.48
C LEU A 89 7.86 5.62 -1.63
N LEU A 90 8.32 5.93 -2.84
CA LEU A 90 7.48 6.00 -4.03
C LEU A 90 7.30 4.64 -4.74
N ASN A 91 8.17 3.66 -4.45
CA ASN A 91 8.17 2.35 -5.14
C ASN A 91 7.76 1.19 -4.23
N GLU A 92 7.85 1.34 -2.91
CA GLU A 92 7.59 0.29 -1.93
C GLU A 92 6.42 0.70 -1.02
N ASP A 93 5.55 -0.26 -0.68
CA ASP A 93 4.42 -0.03 0.23
C ASP A 93 4.86 0.39 1.65
N ALA A 94 6.02 -0.11 2.07
CA ALA A 94 6.59 0.16 3.38
C ALA A 94 8.12 0.11 3.36
N VAL A 95 8.75 1.06 4.05
CA VAL A 95 10.20 1.22 4.13
C VAL A 95 10.63 1.17 5.61
N VAL A 96 11.72 0.44 5.89
CA VAL A 96 12.25 0.30 7.25
C VAL A 96 12.89 1.61 7.71
N GLY A 97 12.47 2.13 8.87
CA GLY A 97 12.97 3.39 9.43
C GLY A 97 14.45 3.41 9.80
N SER A 98 15.10 2.24 9.81
CA SER A 98 16.52 2.05 10.08
C SER A 98 17.28 1.48 8.87
N LEU A 99 16.76 1.67 7.65
CA LEU A 99 17.44 1.23 6.43
C LEU A 99 18.86 1.81 6.37
N THR A 100 19.76 1.07 5.75
CA THR A 100 21.16 1.47 5.55
C THR A 100 21.49 1.44 4.06
N THR A 101 22.00 2.54 3.53
CA THR A 101 22.54 2.61 2.17
C THR A 101 24.00 3.07 2.23
N LYS A 102 24.68 3.06 1.09
CA LYS A 102 26.05 3.57 0.96
C LYS A 102 26.21 5.00 1.49
N ASN A 103 25.16 5.83 1.39
CA ASN A 103 25.17 7.24 1.77
C ASN A 103 24.32 7.55 3.01
N LEU A 104 23.73 6.54 3.66
CA LEU A 104 22.80 6.74 4.77
C LEU A 104 23.02 5.66 5.85
N SER A 105 23.53 6.09 7.01
CA SER A 105 23.66 5.22 8.18
C SER A 105 22.30 4.98 8.85
N ARG A 106 22.19 3.92 9.66
CA ARG A 106 20.95 3.60 10.38
C ARG A 106 20.46 4.74 11.28
N PHE A 107 21.38 5.54 11.83
CA PHE A 107 21.06 6.67 12.71
C PHE A 107 20.61 7.89 11.90
N ALA A 108 21.25 8.13 10.75
CA ALA A 108 20.82 9.17 9.82
C ALA A 108 19.44 8.85 9.23
N ALA A 109 19.16 7.59 8.90
CA ALA A 109 17.85 7.13 8.44
C ALA A 109 16.76 7.39 9.49
N ARG A 110 16.99 7.03 10.77
CA ARG A 110 16.02 7.31 11.85
C ARG A 110 15.68 8.80 11.96
N ARG A 111 16.70 9.66 11.99
CA ARG A 111 16.50 11.13 12.03
C ARG A 111 15.78 11.65 10.79
N LEU A 112 16.07 11.08 9.62
CA LEU A 112 15.40 11.44 8.38
C LEU A 112 13.90 11.08 8.41
N PHE A 113 13.55 9.88 8.87
CA PHE A 113 12.15 9.46 9.02
C PHE A 113 11.42 10.26 10.11
N GLU A 114 12.06 10.57 11.23
CA GLU A 114 11.53 11.50 12.23
C GLU A 114 11.22 12.87 11.60
N ARG A 115 12.15 13.39 10.79
CA ARG A 115 11.95 14.66 10.09
C ARG A 115 10.82 14.60 9.06
N LEU A 116 10.72 13.52 8.30
CA LEU A 116 9.63 13.30 7.34
C LEU A 116 8.28 13.19 8.04
N GLN A 117 8.22 12.55 9.22
CA GLN A 117 7.01 12.45 10.03
C GLN A 117 6.60 13.82 10.62
N GLN A 118 7.56 14.62 11.09
CA GLN A 118 7.30 16.01 11.53
C GLN A 118 6.80 16.92 10.41
N LEU A 119 7.23 16.66 9.16
CA LEU A 119 6.74 17.34 7.97
C LEU A 119 5.46 16.71 7.41
N GLU A 120 4.92 15.71 8.12
CA GLU A 120 3.72 14.95 7.77
C GLU A 120 3.76 14.34 6.35
N ALA A 121 4.96 14.04 5.85
CA ALA A 121 5.18 13.48 4.52
C ALA A 121 5.11 11.95 4.50
N VAL A 122 5.23 11.32 5.66
CA VAL A 122 5.13 9.87 5.85
C VAL A 122 4.37 9.57 7.13
N ARG A 123 3.81 8.36 7.22
CA ARG A 123 3.21 7.80 8.42
C ARG A 123 3.96 6.57 8.89
N GLU A 124 3.91 6.33 10.19
CA GLU A 124 4.39 5.08 10.77
C GLU A 124 3.29 4.03 10.72
N LEU A 125 3.65 2.80 10.34
CA LEU A 125 2.70 1.73 10.00
C LEU A 125 2.66 0.59 11.03
N SER A 126 3.66 0.50 11.91
CA SER A 126 3.85 -0.67 12.79
C SER A 126 3.28 -0.49 14.20
N GLY A 127 2.99 0.74 14.65
CA GLY A 127 2.45 1.03 15.98
C GLY A 127 3.38 0.68 17.15
N ARG A 128 4.69 0.53 16.90
CA ARG A 128 5.67 0.05 17.89
C ARG A 128 6.87 0.98 18.05
N ALA A 129 7.54 0.88 19.20
CA ALA A 129 8.70 1.71 19.52
C ALA A 129 9.98 1.32 18.74
N SER A 130 10.12 0.05 18.33
CA SER A 130 11.29 -0.48 17.62
C SER A 130 10.90 -1.11 16.28
N PHE A 131 11.85 -1.27 15.35
CA PHE A 131 11.61 -1.84 14.01
C PHE A 131 10.44 -1.16 13.25
N ARG A 132 10.38 0.16 13.29
CA ARG A 132 9.31 0.96 12.69
C ARG A 132 9.35 0.86 11.16
N LEU A 133 8.19 0.63 10.55
CA LEU A 133 7.97 0.74 9.11
C LEU A 133 7.26 2.06 8.82
N PHE A 134 7.65 2.70 7.72
CA PHE A 134 7.08 3.96 7.27
C PHE A 134 6.56 3.80 5.85
N GLY A 135 5.47 4.50 5.53
CA GLY A 135 4.93 4.57 4.19
C GLY A 135 4.20 5.88 3.96
N LEU A 136 3.62 6.00 2.78
CA LEU A 136 2.72 7.10 2.44
C LEU A 136 1.40 6.93 3.18
#